data_AF-A0A1W1VR39-F1
#
_entry.id   AF-A0A1W1VR39-F1
#
_cell.length_a   1.000
_cell.length_b   1.000
_cell.length_c   1.000
_cell.angle_alpha   90.00
_cell.angle_beta   90.00
_cell.angle_gamma   90.00
#
_symmetry.space_group_name_H-M   'P 1'
#
loop_
_entity.id
_entity.type
_entity.pdbx_description
1 polymer ?
#
loop_
_entity_poly.entity_id
_entity_poly.type
_entity_poly.pdbx_seq_one_letter_code
_entity_poly.pdbx_strand_id
1 'polypeptide(L)'
;MSTPLFLFLGDLGGGEIMLILVVILIFFGANKIPELARGLGKGIREFKDASSEIRSEIENAGLPKQNQPYQQPTAYTAPTYDTPVQQSTLEQSTITSVSSTEPIAETTLAPPMDGGIAPQPTPERSRLDQSAN
;
A
#
# COMPACT_ATOMS: atom_id res chain seq x y z
N MET A 1 14.47 15.44 -24.71
CA MET A 1 15.63 15.34 -23.79
C MET A 1 15.10 14.82 -22.47
N SER A 2 15.34 13.55 -22.18
CA SER A 2 14.90 12.90 -20.96
C SER A 2 15.66 13.48 -19.77
N THR A 3 14.93 13.99 -18.79
CA THR A 3 15.45 14.41 -17.49
C THR A 3 15.57 13.17 -16.61
N PRO A 4 16.77 12.56 -16.46
CA PRO A 4 16.93 11.37 -15.61
C PRO A 4 16.58 11.64 -14.15
N LEU A 5 16.54 12.92 -13.76
CA LEU A 5 16.15 13.34 -12.42
C LEU A 5 14.66 13.08 -12.11
N PHE A 6 13.78 13.04 -13.12
CA PHE A 6 12.34 12.81 -12.92
C PHE A 6 12.00 11.30 -12.79
N LEU A 7 12.82 10.42 -13.38
CA LEU A 7 12.73 8.97 -13.16
C LEU A 7 13.06 8.60 -11.69
N PHE A 8 13.98 9.35 -11.08
CA PHE A 8 14.37 9.21 -9.66
C PHE A 8 13.27 9.62 -8.66
N LEU A 9 12.22 10.31 -9.11
CA LEU A 9 11.15 10.83 -8.24
C LEU A 9 9.81 10.09 -8.40
N GLY A 10 9.66 9.28 -9.46
CA GLY A 10 8.42 8.57 -9.80
C GLY A 10 8.38 7.10 -9.37
N ASP A 11 9.56 6.46 -9.24
CA ASP A 11 9.71 5.09 -8.79
C ASP A 11 10.59 5.11 -7.53
N LEU A 12 9.97 5.26 -6.35
CA LEU A 12 10.65 5.09 -5.06
C LEU A 12 10.96 3.60 -4.88
N GLY A 13 11.89 3.10 -5.69
CA GLY A 13 12.36 1.73 -5.68
C GLY A 13 13.39 1.48 -4.59
N GLY A 14 13.82 0.22 -4.47
CA GLY A 14 14.87 -0.18 -3.53
C GLY A 14 16.24 0.45 -3.84
N GLY A 15 16.51 0.82 -5.10
CA GLY A 15 17.78 1.41 -5.52
C GLY A 15 17.98 2.84 -5.00
N GLU A 16 16.92 3.65 -5.08
CA GLU A 16 16.88 5.03 -4.62
C GLU A 16 17.07 5.10 -3.10
N ILE A 17 16.37 4.23 -2.36
CA ILE A 17 16.53 4.10 -0.91
C ILE A 17 17.97 3.72 -0.57
N MET A 18 18.58 2.78 -1.31
CA MET A 18 19.99 2.39 -1.11
C MET A 18 20.94 3.57 -1.34
N LEU A 19 20.74 4.36 -2.40
CA LEU A 19 21.58 5.53 -2.70
C LEU A 19 21.48 6.59 -1.59
N ILE A 20 20.28 6.90 -1.11
CA ILE A 20 20.08 7.83 0.01
C ILE A 20 20.76 7.30 1.28
N LEU A 21 20.63 5.99 1.55
CA LEU A 21 21.26 5.35 2.69
C LEU A 21 22.79 5.48 2.63
N VAL A 22 23.39 5.21 1.48
CA VAL A 22 24.84 5.36 1.26
C VAL A 22 25.30 6.79 1.50
N VAL A 23 24.58 7.79 0.97
CA VAL A 23 24.90 9.21 1.19
C VAL A 23 24.88 9.53 2.70
N ILE A 24 23.81 9.15 3.41
CA ILE A 24 23.70 9.33 4.87
C ILE A 24 24.83 8.60 5.59
N LEU A 25 25.18 7.39 5.19
CA LEU A 25 26.28 6.61 5.77
C LEU A 25 27.65 7.26 5.55
N ILE A 26 27.86 8.04 4.49
CA ILE A 26 29.11 8.79 4.29
C ILE A 26 29.16 10.02 5.20
N PHE A 27 28.06 10.78 5.29
CA PHE A 27 28.01 11.99 6.13
C PHE A 27 28.04 11.69 7.63
N PHE A 28 27.26 10.69 8.05
CA PHE A 28 27.14 10.31 9.46
C PHE A 28 28.09 9.17 9.85
N GLY A 29 28.52 8.34 8.90
CA GLY A 29 29.31 7.14 9.18
C GLY A 29 28.44 5.91 9.46
N ALA A 30 28.92 4.73 9.05
CA ALA A 30 28.24 3.45 9.26
C ALA A 30 27.95 3.10 10.74
N ASN A 31 28.71 3.71 11.67
CA ASN A 31 28.56 3.46 13.10
C ASN A 31 27.50 4.35 13.77
N LYS A 32 27.12 5.49 13.19
CA LYS A 32 26.22 6.46 13.86
C LYS A 32 24.75 6.06 13.77
N ILE A 33 24.30 5.51 12.64
CA ILE A 33 22.93 5.00 12.49
C ILE A 33 22.60 3.92 13.55
N PRO A 34 23.40 2.85 13.74
CA PRO A 34 23.09 1.83 14.76
C PRO A 34 23.23 2.36 16.19
N GLU A 35 24.14 3.31 16.44
CA GLU A 35 24.30 3.98 17.74
C GLU A 35 23.05 4.80 18.11
N LEU A 36 22.55 5.61 17.17
CA LEU A 36 21.31 6.38 17.33
C LEU A 36 20.09 5.46 17.48
N ALA A 37 19.99 4.41 16.66
CA ALA A 37 18.89 3.44 16.76
C ALA A 37 18.86 2.72 18.11
N ARG A 38 20.04 2.37 18.66
CA ARG A 38 20.14 1.77 20.00
C ARG A 38 19.73 2.73 21.10
N GLY A 39 20.14 4.00 21.03
CA GLY A 39 19.75 5.03 21.98
C GLY A 39 18.25 5.29 21.95
N LEU A 40 17.69 5.52 20.76
CA LEU A 40 16.27 5.74 20.56
C LEU A 40 15.42 4.52 20.97
N GLY A 41 15.86 3.30 20.64
CA GLY A 41 15.17 2.07 20.99
C GLY A 41 15.08 1.85 22.50
N LYS A 42 16.15 2.17 23.25
CA LYS A 42 16.13 2.16 24.72
C LYS A 42 15.17 3.20 25.27
N GLY A 43 15.23 4.45 24.77
CA GLY A 43 14.34 5.52 25.20
C GLY A 43 12.86 5.21 24.95
N ILE A 44 12.52 4.67 23.77
CA ILE A 44 11.15 4.24 23.45
C ILE A 44 10.70 3.11 24.38
N ARG A 45 11.59 2.15 24.71
CA ARG A 45 11.27 1.05 25.62
C ARG A 45 11.00 1.56 27.03
N GLU A 46 11.90 2.36 27.60
CA GLU A 46 11.74 2.95 28.93
C GLU A 46 10.49 3.84 29.00
N PHE A 47 10.22 4.64 27.97
CA PHE A 47 9.01 5.45 27.88
C PHE A 47 7.75 4.59 27.89
N LYS A 48 7.74 3.48 27.15
CA LYS A 48 6.60 2.56 27.08
C LYS A 48 6.40 1.81 28.40
N ASP A 49 7.48 1.39 29.04
CA ASP A 49 7.44 0.69 30.33
C ASP A 49 6.88 1.62 31.42
N ALA A 50 7.41 2.85 31.53
CA ALA A 50 6.87 3.87 32.45
C ALA A 50 5.42 4.23 32.15
N SER A 51 5.07 4.38 30.87
CA SER A 51 3.68 4.65 30.46
C SER A 51 2.73 3.51 30.80
N SER A 52 3.20 2.26 30.72
CA SER A 52 2.43 1.08 31.07
C SER A 52 2.19 0.99 32.57
N GLU A 53 3.22 1.26 33.38
CA GLU A 53 3.14 1.24 34.83
C GLU A 53 2.14 2.29 35.35
N ILE A 54 2.23 3.52 34.87
CA ILE A 54 1.27 4.59 35.19
C ILE A 54 -0.16 4.18 34.81
N ARG A 55 -0.35 3.58 33.63
CA ARG A 55 -1.67 3.07 33.20
C ARG A 55 -2.17 1.98 34.14
N SER A 56 -1.32 1.03 34.51
CA SER A 56 -1.66 -0.05 35.44
C SER A 56 -1.97 0.47 36.84
N GLU A 57 -1.27 1.49 37.34
CA GLU A 57 -1.56 2.10 38.65
C GLU A 57 -2.93 2.79 38.67
N ILE A 58 -3.25 3.60 37.67
CA ILE A 58 -4.54 4.30 37.55
C ILE A 58 -5.69 3.30 37.43
N GLU A 59 -5.44 2.22 36.71
CA GLU A 59 -6.39 1.16 36.44
C GLU A 59 -6.65 0.26 37.67
N ASN A 60 -5.61 -0.07 38.43
CA ASN A 60 -5.72 -0.85 39.67
C ASN A 60 -6.24 -0.03 40.86
N ALA A 61 -6.08 1.29 40.84
CA ALA A 61 -6.64 2.19 41.86
C ALA A 61 -8.18 2.34 41.78
N GLY A 62 -8.82 1.86 40.72
CA GLY A 62 -10.26 2.00 40.48
C GLY A 62 -11.09 0.74 40.65
N LEU A 63 -10.65 -0.43 40.16
CA LEU A 63 -11.39 -1.70 40.15
C LEU A 63 -10.38 -2.87 40.04
N PRO A 64 -10.67 -4.07 40.61
CA PRO A 64 -9.81 -5.24 40.43
C PRO A 64 -9.84 -5.68 38.96
N LYS A 65 -8.72 -5.49 38.25
CA LYS A 65 -8.57 -6.04 36.90
C LYS A 65 -8.25 -7.52 36.96
N GLN A 66 -9.22 -8.31 36.52
CA GLN A 66 -9.08 -9.70 36.16
C GLN A 66 -7.99 -9.86 35.10
N ASN A 67 -6.90 -10.51 35.50
CA ASN A 67 -5.82 -10.96 34.64
C ASN A 67 -6.35 -11.80 33.47
N GLN A 68 -6.22 -11.30 32.25
CA GLN A 68 -6.13 -12.19 31.08
C GLN A 68 -4.68 -12.20 30.59
N PRO A 69 -3.91 -13.26 30.90
CA PRO A 69 -2.73 -13.56 30.12
C PRO A 69 -3.22 -14.12 28.78
N TYR A 70 -3.28 -13.27 27.74
CA TYR A 70 -3.23 -13.79 26.38
C TYR A 70 -1.80 -14.31 26.14
N GLN A 71 -1.52 -15.50 26.66
CA GLN A 71 -0.48 -16.35 26.12
C GLN A 71 -0.92 -16.69 24.69
N GLN A 72 -0.22 -16.14 23.70
CA GLN A 72 -0.40 -16.62 22.32
C GLN A 72 0.04 -18.09 22.27
N PRO A 73 -0.82 -19.02 21.84
CA PRO A 73 -0.40 -20.40 21.63
C PRO A 73 0.67 -20.45 20.53
N THR A 74 1.89 -20.87 20.85
CA THR A 74 2.81 -21.40 19.85
C THR A 74 2.28 -22.74 19.38
N ALA A 75 1.55 -22.75 18.26
CA ALA A 75 1.29 -23.96 17.48
C ALA A 75 1.09 -23.61 16.00
N TYR A 76 2.18 -23.29 15.30
CA TYR A 76 2.23 -23.49 13.86
C TYR A 76 2.58 -24.95 13.61
N THR A 77 1.57 -25.82 13.54
CA THR A 77 1.70 -27.04 12.73
C THR A 77 1.14 -26.70 11.37
N ALA A 78 2.03 -26.46 10.41
CA ALA A 78 1.63 -26.30 9.02
C ALA A 78 0.84 -27.54 8.57
N PRO A 79 -0.26 -27.40 7.82
CA PRO A 79 -0.88 -28.55 7.17
C PRO A 79 0.12 -29.12 6.15
N THR A 80 0.49 -30.38 6.31
CA THR A 80 1.16 -31.16 5.26
C THR A 80 0.19 -31.37 4.13
N TYR A 81 0.40 -30.68 3.01
CA TYR A 81 -0.30 -30.96 1.75
C TYR A 81 0.38 -32.16 1.08
N ASP A 82 -0.10 -33.36 1.38
CA ASP A 82 0.00 -34.48 0.45
C ASP A 82 -1.03 -34.22 -0.67
N THR A 83 -0.60 -33.48 -1.69
CA THR A 83 -1.36 -33.41 -2.95
C THR A 83 -0.68 -34.32 -3.96
N PRO A 84 -1.32 -35.43 -4.37
CA PRO A 84 -0.85 -36.22 -5.49
C PRO A 84 -0.88 -35.38 -6.77
N VAL A 85 0.22 -35.46 -7.52
CA VAL A 85 0.40 -34.92 -8.87
C VAL A 85 -0.77 -35.27 -9.78
N GLN A 86 -1.40 -34.27 -10.40
CA GLN A 86 -2.31 -34.47 -11.52
C GLN A 86 -1.77 -33.76 -12.74
N GLN A 87 -1.14 -34.57 -13.59
CA GLN A 87 -0.56 -34.20 -14.87
C GLN A 87 -1.68 -34.09 -15.90
N SER A 88 -2.10 -32.87 -16.22
CA SER A 88 -2.98 -32.59 -17.35
C SER A 88 -2.13 -32.31 -18.58
N THR A 89 -1.99 -33.33 -19.41
CA THR A 89 -1.54 -33.25 -20.81
C THR A 89 -2.53 -32.42 -21.61
N LEU A 90 -2.11 -31.24 -22.09
CA LEU A 90 -2.83 -30.53 -23.14
C LEU A 90 -2.33 -31.04 -24.48
N GLU A 91 -3.03 -32.04 -24.98
CA GLU A 91 -2.95 -32.50 -26.35
C GLU A 91 -3.45 -31.40 -27.30
N GLN A 92 -2.54 -30.98 -28.18
CA GLN A 92 -2.76 -30.81 -29.62
C GLN A 92 -4.21 -30.69 -30.08
N SER A 93 -4.59 -29.50 -30.54
CA SER A 93 -5.67 -29.34 -31.53
C SER A 93 -5.25 -28.34 -32.58
N THR A 94 -4.82 -28.90 -33.70
CA THR A 94 -4.68 -28.30 -35.01
C THR A 94 -6.03 -27.74 -35.45
N ILE A 95 -6.07 -26.48 -35.89
CA ILE A 95 -7.00 -26.08 -36.96
C ILE A 95 -6.32 -25.06 -37.86
N THR A 96 -5.79 -25.58 -38.96
CA THR A 96 -5.62 -24.86 -40.22
C THR A 96 -6.97 -24.80 -40.91
N SER A 97 -7.46 -23.61 -41.24
CA SER A 97 -8.55 -23.37 -42.18
C SER A 97 -8.44 -21.92 -42.69
N VAL A 98 -7.56 -21.66 -43.66
CA VAL A 98 -7.83 -21.35 -45.08
C VAL A 98 -8.66 -20.09 -45.39
N SER A 99 -8.02 -19.21 -46.18
CA SER A 99 -8.56 -18.52 -47.36
C SER A 99 -9.63 -17.42 -47.17
N SER A 100 -9.25 -16.16 -47.48
CA SER A 100 -9.64 -15.45 -48.73
C SER A 100 -9.53 -13.92 -48.61
N THR A 101 -8.61 -13.36 -49.41
CA THR A 101 -8.75 -12.17 -50.28
C THR A 101 -8.96 -10.76 -49.69
N GLU A 102 -7.91 -9.93 -49.88
CA GLU A 102 -7.79 -8.47 -50.12
C GLU A 102 -8.99 -7.76 -50.80
N PRO A 103 -8.92 -6.45 -51.17
CA PRO A 103 -8.43 -5.21 -50.53
C PRO A 103 -9.52 -4.10 -50.65
N ILE A 104 -9.45 -2.98 -49.92
CA ILE A 104 -9.87 -1.65 -50.44
C ILE A 104 -9.49 -0.54 -49.47
N ALA A 105 -8.87 0.49 -50.04
CA ALA A 105 -8.60 1.79 -49.43
C ALA A 105 -9.89 2.57 -49.18
N GLU A 106 -9.97 3.35 -48.11
CA GLU A 106 -10.55 4.70 -48.19
C GLU A 106 -10.13 5.59 -47.02
N THR A 107 -9.42 6.67 -47.38
CA THR A 107 -9.34 7.90 -46.60
C THR A 107 -10.68 8.62 -46.68
N THR A 108 -11.35 8.90 -45.56
CA THR A 108 -12.25 10.07 -45.40
C THR A 108 -12.59 10.21 -43.90
N LEU A 109 -11.97 11.12 -43.16
CA LEU A 109 -12.50 12.46 -42.82
C LEU A 109 -13.98 12.45 -42.37
N ALA A 110 -14.23 12.32 -41.06
CA ALA A 110 -15.53 12.65 -40.45
C ALA A 110 -15.38 13.87 -39.51
N PRO A 111 -16.21 14.92 -39.68
CA PRO A 111 -16.20 16.13 -38.83
C PRO A 111 -16.86 15.91 -37.45
N PRO A 112 -16.57 16.76 -36.44
CA PRO A 112 -17.19 16.69 -35.13
C PRO A 112 -18.63 17.21 -35.20
N MET A 113 -19.60 16.45 -34.70
CA MET A 113 -20.97 16.91 -34.52
C MET A 113 -21.40 16.77 -33.06
N ASP A 114 -21.49 17.95 -32.48
CA ASP A 114 -22.09 18.40 -31.23
C ASP A 114 -23.53 17.90 -31.02
N GLY A 115 -23.91 17.66 -29.77
CA GLY A 115 -25.24 17.14 -29.43
C GLY A 115 -25.48 16.82 -27.96
N GLY A 116 -25.56 17.86 -27.12
CA GLY A 116 -26.50 17.91 -25.99
C GLY A 116 -26.10 17.24 -24.67
N ILE A 117 -25.59 18.03 -23.73
CA ILE A 117 -25.73 17.77 -22.30
C ILE A 117 -26.51 18.94 -21.71
N ALA A 118 -27.77 18.68 -21.35
CA ALA A 118 -28.59 19.67 -20.65
C ALA A 118 -27.92 20.10 -19.33
N PRO A 119 -28.03 21.37 -18.91
CA PRO A 119 -27.50 21.80 -17.63
C PRO A 119 -28.26 21.09 -16.49
N GLN A 120 -27.52 20.40 -15.62
CA GLN A 120 -28.10 19.80 -14.41
C GLN A 120 -28.67 20.88 -13.47
N PRO A 121 -29.83 20.65 -12.83
CA PRO A 121 -30.36 21.56 -11.82
C PRO A 121 -29.49 21.51 -10.56
N THR A 122 -28.94 22.66 -10.18
CA THR A 122 -28.20 22.89 -8.94
C THR A 122 -29.08 22.57 -7.72
N PRO A 123 -28.59 21.82 -6.72
CA PRO A 123 -29.31 21.63 -5.46
C PRO A 123 -29.44 22.96 -4.72
N GLU A 124 -30.66 23.44 -4.59
CA GLU A 124 -31.04 24.60 -3.79
C GLU A 124 -30.71 24.34 -2.32
N ARG A 125 -29.68 25.01 -1.78
CA ARG A 125 -29.37 24.95 -0.35
C ARG A 125 -30.32 25.83 0.44
N SER A 126 -31.54 25.35 0.62
CA SER A 126 -32.49 25.90 1.59
C SER A 126 -32.15 25.37 2.98
N ARG A 127 -31.10 25.94 3.60
CA ARG A 127 -30.95 25.92 5.06
C ARG A 127 -31.33 27.29 5.59
N LEU A 128 -32.63 27.43 5.83
CA LEU A 128 -33.13 28.23 6.94
C LEU A 128 -32.63 27.62 8.27
N ASP A 129 -32.63 28.47 9.30
CA ASP A 129 -32.40 28.21 10.73
C ASP A 129 -30.94 28.20 11.22
N GLN A 130 -30.44 29.38 11.58
CA GLN A 130 -30.21 29.73 13.00
C GLN A 130 -29.54 31.10 13.10
N SER A 131 -30.37 32.14 13.09
CA SER A 131 -30.05 33.45 13.65
C SER A 131 -31.09 33.73 14.72
N ALA A 132 -30.88 33.18 15.91
CA ALA A 132 -31.53 33.63 17.13
C ALA A 132 -30.49 34.43 17.92
N ASN A 133 -30.70 35.74 17.97
CA ASN A 133 -30.14 36.67 18.94
C ASN A 133 -31.32 37.30 19.68
#